data_AF-A0A2E5ESQ6-F1
#
_entry.id   AF-A0A2E5ESQ6-F1
#
_cell.length_a   1.000
_cell.length_b   1.000
_cell.length_c   1.000
_cell.angle_alpha   90.00
_cell.angle_beta   90.00
_cell.angle_gamma   90.00
#
_symmetry.space_group_name_H-M   'P 1'
#
loop_
_entity.id
_entity.type
_entity.pdbx_description
1 polymer ?
#
loop_
_entity_poly.entity_id
_entity_poly.type
_entity_poly.pdbx_seq_one_letter_code
_entity_poly.pdbx_strand_id
1 'polypeptide(L)'
;MSHHAFIRLFYQAALSGWLAGIPLACRSAERASPKTDKPLVLRESGAPDQPVVFDGKGMVIDLGIDVTEHAWKKNGDVWTSKPGLLPKHGLKPRLAGQTAGLFVDEIPITIPRDLEAEKLSPNRKSRCYFPPEKLQPGQMGYANDGSVYFRWPTDALRNKPLYLPPKAGLNCVSIACSYVIVRNVTAIRAGNDGFNIHGDRRGIRLESVRAFSNADEGISAHETTEMEVVDAEVAWNGSAAGGVADVSDSITSYRRCVVHDNAGAAFYFSGKRHRVADTTIFNQNRTFAVQKGTQFTYSDVNIAGTKRK
;
A
#
# COMPACT_ATOMS: atom_id res chain seq x y z
N MET A 1 -34.74 21.75 -14.29
CA MET A 1 -34.63 20.28 -14.42
C MET A 1 -33.17 19.95 -14.69
N SER A 2 -32.46 19.46 -13.67
CA SER A 2 -30.99 19.42 -13.64
C SER A 2 -30.44 17.99 -13.64
N HIS A 3 -29.24 17.87 -14.21
CA HIS A 3 -28.44 16.70 -14.55
C HIS A 3 -28.02 15.76 -13.38
N HIS A 4 -28.78 15.71 -12.28
CA HIS A 4 -28.45 14.89 -11.10
C HIS A 4 -29.19 13.55 -11.01
N ALA A 5 -30.04 13.22 -11.99
CA ALA A 5 -30.83 11.98 -11.96
C ALA A 5 -30.23 10.81 -12.78
N PHE A 6 -29.19 11.03 -13.60
CA PHE A 6 -28.70 10.02 -14.54
C PHE A 6 -27.56 9.12 -14.03
N ILE A 7 -26.92 9.48 -12.90
CA ILE A 7 -25.74 8.75 -12.38
C ILE A 7 -26.11 7.67 -11.34
N ARG A 8 -27.34 7.68 -10.80
CA ARG A 8 -27.79 6.66 -9.84
C ARG A 8 -28.24 5.33 -10.46
N LEU A 9 -28.46 5.25 -11.77
CA LEU A 9 -28.94 4.01 -12.41
C LEU A 9 -27.83 3.01 -12.79
N PHE A 10 -26.56 3.41 -12.87
CA PHE A 10 -25.48 2.51 -13.29
C PHE A 10 -24.82 1.71 -12.16
N TYR A 11 -25.06 2.07 -10.90
CA TYR A 11 -24.47 1.38 -9.74
C TYR A 11 -25.40 0.33 -9.08
N GLN A 12 -26.68 0.26 -9.46
CA GLN A 12 -27.64 -0.73 -8.90
C GLN A 12 -27.99 -1.88 -9.85
N ALA A 13 -27.58 -1.82 -11.13
CA ALA A 13 -27.91 -2.85 -12.12
C ALA A 13 -26.86 -3.97 -12.26
N ALA A 14 -25.68 -3.84 -11.62
CA ALA A 14 -24.62 -4.86 -11.66
C ALA A 14 -24.68 -5.89 -10.51
N LEU A 15 -25.72 -5.81 -9.65
CA LEU A 15 -25.84 -6.64 -8.44
C LEU A 15 -27.18 -7.41 -8.33
N SER A 16 -28.02 -7.43 -9.37
CA SER A 16 -29.38 -8.00 -9.28
C SER A 16 -29.83 -8.90 -10.45
N GLY A 17 -28.95 -9.25 -11.37
CA GLY A 17 -29.25 -10.24 -12.41
C GLY A 17 -28.17 -11.29 -12.46
N TRP A 18 -28.55 -12.57 -12.47
CA TRP A 18 -27.70 -13.77 -12.38
C TRP A 18 -27.43 -14.28 -10.96
N LEU A 19 -28.47 -14.77 -10.29
CA LEU A 19 -28.39 -15.92 -9.37
C LEU A 19 -29.84 -16.37 -9.07
N ALA A 20 -30.49 -16.95 -10.09
CA ALA A 20 -31.72 -17.72 -9.88
C ALA A 20 -31.41 -19.17 -10.25
N GLY A 21 -31.36 -20.04 -9.24
CA GLY A 21 -31.43 -21.49 -9.40
C GLY A 21 -30.14 -22.28 -9.17
N ILE A 22 -29.62 -22.30 -7.94
CA ILE A 22 -28.81 -23.42 -7.43
C ILE A 22 -29.27 -23.73 -6.00
N PRO A 23 -29.61 -24.99 -5.66
CA PRO A 23 -30.14 -25.34 -4.35
C PRO A 23 -29.11 -25.16 -3.24
N LEU A 24 -29.63 -24.69 -2.11
CA LEU A 24 -28.95 -24.36 -0.87
C LEU A 24 -28.38 -25.65 -0.21
N ALA A 25 -27.11 -25.96 -0.41
CA ALA A 25 -26.38 -26.93 0.40
C ALA A 25 -24.86 -26.63 0.40
N CYS A 26 -24.23 -26.78 1.57
CA CYS A 26 -22.83 -26.43 1.90
C CYS A 26 -22.51 -24.93 1.98
N ARG A 27 -23.02 -24.25 3.01
CA ARG A 27 -22.21 -23.22 3.67
C ARG A 27 -21.09 -23.94 4.41
N SER A 28 -19.91 -24.05 3.78
CA SER A 28 -18.69 -24.26 4.56
C SER A 28 -18.60 -23.09 5.53
N ALA A 29 -18.42 -23.39 6.81
CA ALA A 29 -18.08 -22.38 7.79
C ALA A 29 -16.79 -21.69 7.32
N GLU A 30 -16.89 -20.42 6.96
CA GLU A 30 -15.75 -19.56 6.64
C GLU A 30 -14.89 -19.51 7.90
N ARG A 31 -13.85 -20.35 7.96
CA ARG A 31 -12.89 -20.31 9.08
C ARG A 31 -12.26 -18.92 9.03
N ALA A 32 -12.36 -18.19 10.14
CA ALA A 32 -11.69 -16.91 10.29
C ALA A 32 -10.22 -17.07 9.90
N SER A 33 -9.76 -16.28 8.93
CA SER A 33 -8.37 -16.24 8.51
C SER A 33 -7.46 -16.01 9.71
N PRO A 34 -6.33 -16.73 9.84
CA PRO A 34 -5.40 -16.50 10.93
C PRO A 34 -4.84 -15.08 10.84
N LYS A 35 -5.02 -14.27 11.89
CA LYS A 35 -4.51 -12.90 11.98
C LYS A 35 -3.30 -12.85 12.91
N THR A 36 -2.25 -12.14 12.51
CA THR A 36 -1.05 -11.90 13.31
C THR A 36 -0.64 -10.43 13.24
N ASP A 37 -0.09 -9.93 14.34
CA ASP A 37 0.53 -8.61 14.48
C ASP A 37 2.07 -8.70 14.42
N LYS A 38 2.60 -9.87 14.07
CA LYS A 38 4.04 -10.14 13.93
C LYS A 38 4.44 -10.23 12.47
N PRO A 39 5.57 -9.62 12.08
CA PRO A 39 6.10 -9.74 10.73
C PRO A 39 6.56 -11.18 10.44
N LEU A 40 6.49 -11.57 9.18
CA LEU A 40 7.01 -12.82 8.65
C LEU A 40 8.37 -12.58 8.00
N VAL A 41 9.38 -13.36 8.39
CA VAL A 41 10.71 -13.33 7.75
C VAL A 41 11.03 -14.73 7.25
N LEU A 42 11.10 -14.90 5.93
CA LEU A 42 11.46 -16.15 5.28
C LEU A 42 12.97 -16.18 5.04
N ARG A 43 13.64 -17.23 5.52
CA ARG A 43 15.11 -17.37 5.47
C ARG A 43 15.57 -18.69 4.87
N GLU A 44 14.67 -19.64 4.70
CA GLU A 44 14.98 -20.95 4.16
C GLU A 44 14.81 -20.94 2.65
N SER A 45 15.86 -21.35 1.94
CA SER A 45 15.86 -21.45 0.47
C SER A 45 15.51 -22.86 0.03
N GLY A 46 14.76 -22.98 -1.06
CA GLY A 46 14.62 -24.24 -1.80
C GLY A 46 15.68 -24.40 -2.88
N ALA A 47 15.37 -25.26 -3.85
CA ALA A 47 16.10 -25.42 -5.10
C ALA A 47 15.22 -25.01 -6.29
N PRO A 48 15.79 -24.71 -7.48
CA PRO A 48 15.01 -24.33 -8.66
C PRO A 48 13.87 -25.29 -9.03
N ASP A 49 14.10 -26.59 -8.84
CA ASP A 49 13.16 -27.69 -9.11
C ASP A 49 12.34 -28.12 -7.88
N GLN A 50 12.74 -27.67 -6.69
CA GLN A 50 12.07 -27.97 -5.43
C GLN A 50 12.03 -26.72 -4.52
N PRO A 51 11.19 -25.73 -4.85
CA PRO A 51 11.08 -24.53 -4.05
C PRO A 51 10.42 -24.81 -2.70
N VAL A 52 10.80 -24.05 -1.67
CA VAL A 52 10.10 -24.06 -0.38
C VAL A 52 8.74 -23.36 -0.56
N VAL A 53 7.67 -23.95 -0.02
CA VAL A 53 6.33 -23.36 -0.13
C VAL A 53 5.86 -22.87 1.23
N PHE A 54 5.67 -21.56 1.34
CA PHE A 54 4.93 -20.93 2.44
C PHE A 54 3.49 -20.68 2.00
N ASP A 55 2.57 -21.54 2.45
CA ASP A 55 1.14 -21.34 2.28
C ASP A 55 0.53 -20.72 3.53
N GLY A 56 0.18 -19.44 3.44
CA GLY A 56 -0.44 -18.68 4.53
C GLY A 56 -1.86 -19.15 4.86
N LYS A 57 -2.50 -19.95 4.01
CA LYS A 57 -3.88 -20.44 4.20
C LYS A 57 -4.87 -19.30 4.52
N GLY A 58 -4.69 -18.17 3.85
CA GLY A 58 -5.50 -16.96 4.03
C GLY A 58 -5.03 -16.05 5.16
N MET A 59 -3.81 -16.23 5.68
CA MET A 59 -3.26 -15.44 6.78
C MET A 59 -3.27 -13.93 6.50
N VAL A 60 -3.63 -13.16 7.51
CA VAL A 60 -3.56 -11.70 7.53
C VAL A 60 -2.47 -11.27 8.50
N ILE A 61 -1.43 -10.61 7.99
CA ILE A 61 -0.43 -9.90 8.77
C ILE A 61 -0.82 -8.43 8.79
N ASP A 62 -1.18 -7.90 9.95
CA ASP A 62 -1.64 -6.53 10.12
C ASP A 62 -0.87 -5.87 11.24
N LEU A 63 0.03 -4.96 10.88
CA LEU A 63 0.96 -4.32 11.82
C LEU A 63 0.49 -2.94 12.29
N GLY A 64 -0.72 -2.53 11.91
CA GLY A 64 -1.28 -1.22 12.23
C GLY A 64 -1.53 -1.03 13.73
N ILE A 65 -1.27 0.18 14.21
CA ILE A 65 -1.54 0.58 15.60
C ILE A 65 -2.83 1.40 15.61
N ASP A 66 -3.90 0.86 16.18
CA ASP A 66 -5.19 1.55 16.29
C ASP A 66 -5.06 2.75 17.25
N VAL A 67 -5.38 3.94 16.74
CA VAL A 67 -5.39 5.21 17.47
C VAL A 67 -6.74 5.93 17.32
N THR A 68 -7.80 5.20 16.96
CA THR A 68 -9.15 5.73 16.73
C THR A 68 -9.66 6.49 17.96
N GLU A 69 -9.52 5.87 19.14
CA GLU A 69 -9.98 6.42 20.42
C GLU A 69 -9.02 7.44 21.04
N HIS A 70 -7.97 7.86 20.33
CA HIS A 70 -7.07 8.88 20.85
C HIS A 70 -7.79 10.24 20.99
N ALA A 71 -7.37 11.04 21.97
CA ALA A 71 -7.95 12.36 22.19
C ALA A 71 -7.48 13.35 21.11
N TRP A 72 -8.24 13.44 20.02
CA TRP A 72 -8.01 14.38 18.93
C TRP A 72 -8.71 15.72 19.17
N LYS A 73 -7.98 16.83 19.00
CA LYS A 73 -8.51 18.19 19.04
C LYS A 73 -8.81 18.67 17.63
N LYS A 74 -10.03 19.14 17.40
CA LYS A 74 -10.44 19.77 16.14
C LYS A 74 -10.20 21.28 16.18
N ASN A 75 -9.61 21.84 15.13
CA ASN A 75 -9.53 23.27 14.87
C ASN A 75 -9.82 23.54 13.38
N GLY A 76 -11.01 24.08 13.08
CA GLY A 76 -11.53 24.08 11.71
C GLY A 76 -11.62 22.65 11.17
N ASP A 77 -10.97 22.39 10.03
CA ASP A 77 -10.89 21.05 9.41
C ASP A 77 -9.62 20.27 9.77
N VAL A 78 -8.73 20.84 10.58
CA VAL A 78 -7.51 20.16 11.05
C VAL A 78 -7.81 19.43 12.35
N TRP A 79 -7.35 18.18 12.41
CA TRP A 79 -7.41 17.33 13.60
C TRP A 79 -6.00 17.11 14.13
N THR A 80 -5.78 17.37 15.41
CA THR A 80 -4.46 17.33 16.04
C THR A 80 -4.47 16.44 17.27
N SER A 81 -3.48 15.55 17.40
CA SER A 81 -3.29 14.72 18.58
C SER A 81 -2.80 15.55 19.77
N LYS A 82 -2.99 15.07 21.00
CA LYS A 82 -2.14 15.53 22.11
C LYS A 82 -0.65 15.17 21.86
N PRO A 83 0.30 15.94 22.43
CA PRO A 83 1.72 15.56 22.42
C PRO A 83 1.93 14.19 23.06
N GLY A 84 2.97 13.47 22.62
CA GLY A 84 3.33 12.17 23.18
C GLY A 84 2.63 10.96 22.55
N LEU A 85 1.71 11.14 21.59
CA LEU A 85 1.08 10.03 20.85
C LEU A 85 2.13 9.07 20.24
N LEU A 86 3.09 9.60 19.48
CA LEU A 86 4.12 8.75 18.84
C LEU A 86 5.05 8.07 19.87
N PRO A 87 5.65 8.79 20.84
CA PRO A 87 6.48 8.16 21.87
C PRO A 87 5.78 7.04 22.66
N LYS A 88 4.48 7.16 22.93
CA LYS A 88 3.69 6.12 23.62
C LYS A 88 3.76 4.76 22.91
N HIS A 89 3.95 4.77 21.58
CA HIS A 89 4.07 3.57 20.75
C HIS A 89 5.51 3.32 20.27
N GLY A 90 6.51 4.00 20.85
CA GLY A 90 7.91 3.87 20.44
C GLY A 90 8.21 4.44 19.04
N LEU A 91 7.34 5.33 18.54
CA LEU A 91 7.44 5.92 17.21
C LEU A 91 8.10 7.31 17.26
N LYS A 92 8.63 7.72 16.10
CA LYS A 92 9.15 9.07 15.84
C LYS A 92 8.45 9.62 14.59
N PRO A 93 8.41 10.95 14.39
CA PRO A 93 7.94 11.54 13.15
C PRO A 93 8.65 10.92 11.94
N ARG A 94 7.86 10.50 10.95
CA ARG A 94 8.37 9.95 9.69
C ARG A 94 8.89 11.07 8.79
N LEU A 95 9.77 10.72 7.85
CA LEU A 95 10.23 11.66 6.83
C LEU A 95 9.12 11.93 5.80
N ALA A 96 9.05 13.16 5.33
CA ALA A 96 8.07 13.57 4.33
C ALA A 96 8.42 13.07 2.92
N GLY A 97 7.39 12.82 2.12
CA GLY A 97 7.49 12.66 0.67
C GLY A 97 7.71 11.26 0.11
N GLN A 98 7.89 10.25 0.96
CA GLN A 98 7.96 8.84 0.52
C GLN A 98 6.79 8.05 1.06
N THR A 99 6.64 7.97 2.39
CA THR A 99 5.69 7.05 3.04
C THR A 99 4.46 7.74 3.61
N ALA A 100 3.36 7.00 3.79
CA ALA A 100 2.25 7.41 4.62
C ALA A 100 2.63 7.47 6.11
N GLY A 101 1.97 8.36 6.86
CA GLY A 101 2.18 8.51 8.31
C GLY A 101 0.97 8.12 9.16
N LEU A 102 -0.17 7.91 8.54
CA LEU A 102 -1.45 7.57 9.16
C LEU A 102 -2.32 6.90 8.08
N PHE A 103 -3.24 6.04 8.50
CA PHE A 103 -4.30 5.49 7.65
C PHE A 103 -5.66 5.89 8.21
N VAL A 104 -6.57 6.29 7.32
CA VAL A 104 -7.99 6.47 7.62
C VAL A 104 -8.72 5.30 6.96
N ASP A 105 -9.22 4.38 7.78
CA ASP A 105 -9.65 3.06 7.31
C ASP A 105 -8.47 2.37 6.58
N GLU A 106 -8.59 2.14 5.27
CA GLU A 106 -7.54 1.63 4.39
C GLU A 106 -6.73 2.75 3.72
N ILE A 107 -7.22 3.99 3.71
CA ILE A 107 -6.68 5.06 2.87
C ILE A 107 -5.42 5.67 3.49
N PRO A 108 -4.29 5.71 2.76
CA PRO A 108 -3.05 6.27 3.26
C PRO A 108 -3.13 7.80 3.31
N ILE A 109 -2.69 8.37 4.42
CA ILE A 109 -2.56 9.80 4.63
C ILE A 109 -1.10 10.18 4.43
N THR A 110 -0.86 11.00 3.41
CA THR A 110 0.50 11.31 2.94
C THR A 110 1.11 12.47 3.70
N ILE A 111 2.44 12.47 3.78
CA ILE A 111 3.22 13.53 4.41
C ILE A 111 3.85 14.39 3.29
N PRO A 112 3.27 15.54 2.91
CA PRO A 112 3.79 16.36 1.83
C PRO A 112 5.14 17.00 2.18
N ARG A 113 5.95 17.27 1.16
CA ARG A 113 7.18 18.08 1.27
C ARG A 113 6.89 19.52 0.89
N ASP A 114 7.44 20.46 1.65
CA ASP A 114 7.50 21.88 1.27
C ASP A 114 8.92 22.17 0.75
N LEU A 115 9.13 21.95 -0.55
CA LEU A 115 10.46 22.05 -1.18
C LEU A 115 11.06 23.47 -1.08
N GLU A 116 10.22 24.50 -1.08
CA GLU A 116 10.69 25.88 -0.94
C GLU A 116 11.14 26.17 0.49
N ALA A 117 10.36 25.72 1.49
CA ALA A 117 10.78 25.82 2.89
C ALA A 117 12.07 25.01 3.17
N GLU A 118 12.23 23.84 2.55
CA GLU A 118 13.46 23.03 2.67
C GLU A 118 14.70 23.73 2.10
N LYS A 119 14.57 24.50 0.99
CA LYS A 119 15.68 25.31 0.44
C LYS A 119 16.12 26.39 1.43
N LEU A 120 15.17 27.02 2.12
CA LEU A 120 15.44 28.07 3.12
C LEU A 120 15.95 27.52 4.44
N SER A 121 15.76 26.23 4.72
CA SER A 121 16.22 25.57 5.95
C SER A 121 16.78 24.17 5.66
N PRO A 122 17.99 24.06 5.06
CA PRO A 122 18.57 22.78 4.66
C PRO A 122 18.78 21.79 5.82
N ASN A 123 19.05 22.30 7.03
CA ASN A 123 19.17 21.52 8.27
C ASN A 123 17.85 20.83 8.69
N ARG A 124 16.75 21.17 8.04
CA ARG A 124 15.39 20.69 8.28
C ARG A 124 14.82 19.92 7.08
N LYS A 125 15.64 19.60 6.08
CA LYS A 125 15.24 18.82 4.90
C LYS A 125 14.50 17.54 5.28
N SER A 126 13.35 17.29 4.63
CA SER A 126 12.49 16.12 4.85
C SER A 126 11.94 15.96 6.28
N ARG A 127 12.26 16.86 7.21
CA ARG A 127 11.61 16.96 8.51
C ARG A 127 10.32 17.74 8.29
N CYS A 128 9.22 17.21 8.83
CA CYS A 128 7.88 17.62 8.49
C CYS A 128 7.57 19.07 8.91
N TYR A 129 7.80 20.00 8.00
CA TYR A 129 7.47 21.42 8.10
C TYR A 129 6.40 21.79 7.10
N PHE A 130 5.30 21.05 7.08
CA PHE A 130 4.16 21.42 6.25
C PHE A 130 3.12 22.11 7.13
N PRO A 131 2.99 23.45 7.08
CA PRO A 131 2.11 24.17 7.99
C PRO A 131 0.66 23.63 7.95
N PRO A 132 -0.02 23.45 9.09
CA PRO A 132 -1.38 22.91 9.14
C PRO A 132 -2.39 23.64 8.22
N GLU A 133 -2.20 24.94 8.05
CA GLU A 133 -3.01 25.80 7.17
C GLU A 133 -2.82 25.49 5.68
N LYS A 134 -1.69 24.92 5.28
CA LYS A 134 -1.42 24.53 3.88
C LYS A 134 -1.90 23.12 3.56
N LEU A 135 -2.17 22.28 4.56
CA LEU A 135 -2.57 20.88 4.34
C LEU A 135 -3.81 20.78 3.46
N GLN A 136 -3.75 19.90 2.47
CA GLN A 136 -4.90 19.47 1.69
C GLN A 136 -5.61 18.30 2.37
N PRO A 137 -6.88 18.00 2.01
CA PRO A 137 -7.54 16.76 2.40
C PRO A 137 -6.66 15.53 2.10
N GLY A 138 -6.56 14.59 3.04
CA GLY A 138 -5.75 13.37 2.88
C GLY A 138 -4.25 13.57 3.12
N GLN A 139 -3.86 14.72 3.70
CA GLN A 139 -2.50 15.01 4.10
C GLN A 139 -2.37 15.17 5.62
N MET A 140 -1.15 14.98 6.10
CA MET A 140 -0.79 15.15 7.50
C MET A 140 0.58 15.80 7.69
N GLY A 141 0.88 16.20 8.92
CA GLY A 141 2.19 16.64 9.35
C GLY A 141 2.39 16.45 10.85
N TYR A 142 3.51 16.97 11.36
CA TYR A 142 3.85 16.90 12.77
C TYR A 142 4.15 18.31 13.29
N ALA A 143 3.70 18.60 14.51
CA ALA A 143 4.02 19.85 15.21
C ALA A 143 5.39 19.74 15.89
N ASN A 144 5.96 20.88 16.32
CA ASN A 144 7.27 20.92 16.99
C ASN A 144 7.31 20.10 18.29
N ASP A 145 6.18 19.94 18.97
CA ASP A 145 6.03 19.13 20.18
C ASP A 145 5.81 17.62 19.89
N GLY A 146 5.87 17.22 18.62
CA GLY A 146 5.67 15.84 18.18
C GLY A 146 4.20 15.42 18.01
N SER A 147 3.25 16.34 18.18
CA SER A 147 1.84 16.07 17.89
C SER A 147 1.62 15.79 16.40
N VAL A 148 0.73 14.85 16.09
CA VAL A 148 0.28 14.56 14.72
C VAL A 148 -0.88 15.47 14.38
N TYR A 149 -0.89 16.07 13.19
CA TYR A 149 -2.09 16.73 12.67
C TYR A 149 -2.41 16.28 11.24
N PHE A 150 -3.69 16.21 10.90
CA PHE A 150 -4.13 15.77 9.58
C PHE A 150 -5.46 16.40 9.17
N ARG A 151 -5.81 16.24 7.89
CA ARG A 151 -7.14 16.52 7.35
C ARG A 151 -7.74 15.24 6.77
N TRP A 152 -9.01 15.00 7.08
CA TRP A 152 -9.78 13.90 6.48
C TRP A 152 -9.74 13.97 4.96
N PRO A 153 -9.60 12.84 4.22
CA PRO A 153 -9.59 12.86 2.76
C PRO A 153 -10.93 13.34 2.17
N THR A 154 -12.03 12.91 2.78
CA THR A 154 -13.39 13.32 2.41
C THR A 154 -14.29 13.35 3.64
N ASP A 155 -15.43 14.04 3.55
CA ASP A 155 -16.43 14.06 4.62
C ASP A 155 -17.02 12.68 4.92
N ALA A 156 -17.12 11.82 3.90
CA ALA A 156 -17.65 10.46 4.03
C ALA A 156 -16.75 9.53 4.87
N LEU A 157 -15.48 9.91 5.05
CA LEU A 157 -14.50 9.16 5.84
C LEU A 157 -14.35 9.70 7.26
N ARG A 158 -15.10 10.75 7.64
CA ARG A 158 -15.07 11.25 9.01
C ARG A 158 -15.47 10.14 9.98
N ASN A 159 -14.73 10.03 11.08
CA ASN A 159 -14.91 9.03 12.13
C ASN A 159 -14.62 7.58 11.70
N LYS A 160 -14.02 7.37 10.54
CA LYS A 160 -13.45 6.06 10.21
C LYS A 160 -12.27 5.75 11.12
N PRO A 161 -11.97 4.46 11.35
CA PRO A 161 -10.84 4.05 12.17
C PRO A 161 -9.53 4.70 11.73
N LEU A 162 -8.67 5.00 12.70
CA LEU A 162 -7.38 5.65 12.47
C LEU A 162 -6.27 4.71 12.90
N TYR A 163 -5.30 4.47 12.00
CA TYR A 163 -4.15 3.62 12.29
C TYR A 163 -2.84 4.35 12.05
N LEU A 164 -1.92 4.25 13.01
CA LEU A 164 -0.52 4.58 12.74
C LEU A 164 0.18 3.36 12.13
N PRO A 165 1.08 3.53 11.15
CA PRO A 165 2.01 2.49 10.81
C PRO A 165 2.94 2.19 12.00
N PRO A 166 3.49 0.97 12.11
CA PRO A 166 4.52 0.67 13.08
C PRO A 166 5.83 1.40 12.71
N LYS A 167 6.92 1.07 13.42
CA LYS A 167 8.24 1.68 13.20
C LYS A 167 8.62 1.67 11.70
N ALA A 168 9.12 2.80 11.22
CA ALA A 168 9.61 2.92 9.85
C ALA A 168 10.66 1.83 9.53
N GLY A 169 10.58 1.25 8.33
CA GLY A 169 11.42 0.14 7.90
C GLY A 169 10.88 -1.26 8.27
N LEU A 170 9.76 -1.36 9.00
CA LEU A 170 9.18 -2.66 9.35
C LEU A 170 8.24 -3.17 8.25
N ASN A 171 8.63 -4.24 7.57
CA ASN A 171 7.82 -4.92 6.54
C ASN A 171 6.82 -5.91 7.17
N CYS A 172 5.72 -6.21 6.47
CA CYS A 172 4.87 -7.35 6.83
C CYS A 172 5.56 -8.68 6.50
N VAL A 173 6.06 -8.83 5.26
CA VAL A 173 6.77 -10.01 4.79
C VAL A 173 8.14 -9.60 4.26
N SER A 174 9.20 -10.21 4.79
CA SER A 174 10.56 -10.08 4.27
C SER A 174 11.04 -11.42 3.73
N ILE A 175 11.42 -11.46 2.45
CA ILE A 175 11.92 -12.67 1.80
C ILE A 175 13.44 -12.56 1.66
N ALA A 176 14.15 -13.27 2.53
CA ALA A 176 15.61 -13.25 2.62
C ALA A 176 16.24 -14.58 2.15
N CYS A 177 15.56 -15.28 1.23
CA CYS A 177 15.95 -16.56 0.67
C CYS A 177 15.61 -16.64 -0.83
N SER A 178 16.05 -17.71 -1.50
CA SER A 178 15.77 -17.98 -2.91
C SER A 178 14.90 -19.24 -3.07
N TYR A 179 14.26 -19.40 -4.22
CA TYR A 179 13.45 -20.56 -4.58
C TYR A 179 12.35 -20.81 -3.56
N VAL A 180 11.48 -19.82 -3.41
CA VAL A 180 10.37 -19.83 -2.46
C VAL A 180 9.08 -19.39 -3.14
N ILE A 181 8.01 -20.10 -2.83
CA ILE A 181 6.65 -19.75 -3.21
C ILE A 181 5.94 -19.27 -1.95
N VAL A 182 5.44 -18.03 -1.96
CA VAL A 182 4.62 -17.46 -0.90
C VAL A 182 3.21 -17.28 -1.43
N ARG A 183 2.22 -17.88 -0.77
CA ARG A 183 0.84 -17.80 -1.25
C ARG A 183 -0.21 -17.64 -0.16
N ASN A 184 -1.35 -17.06 -0.54
CA ASN A 184 -2.50 -16.86 0.35
C ASN A 184 -2.16 -16.06 1.62
N VAL A 185 -1.39 -14.97 1.45
CA VAL A 185 -1.00 -14.04 2.53
C VAL A 185 -1.50 -12.65 2.18
N THR A 186 -2.14 -11.99 3.15
CA THR A 186 -2.53 -10.59 3.10
C THR A 186 -1.65 -9.78 4.04
N ALA A 187 -0.92 -8.80 3.51
CA ALA A 187 -0.04 -7.89 4.23
C ALA A 187 -0.69 -6.50 4.34
N ILE A 188 -0.88 -6.02 5.57
CA ILE A 188 -1.62 -4.80 5.87
C ILE A 188 -0.83 -3.90 6.83
N ARG A 189 -0.79 -2.59 6.54
CA ARG A 189 -0.30 -1.55 7.47
C ARG A 189 1.12 -1.77 7.96
N ALA A 190 2.00 -2.26 7.09
CA ALA A 190 3.43 -2.27 7.35
C ALA A 190 3.97 -0.86 7.59
N GLY A 191 5.04 -0.77 8.38
CA GLY A 191 5.81 0.47 8.55
C GLY A 191 6.73 0.77 7.38
N ASN A 192 6.85 -0.17 6.45
CA ASN A 192 7.53 -0.08 5.17
C ASN A 192 6.66 -0.81 4.14
N ASP A 193 7.14 -1.94 3.57
CA ASP A 193 6.42 -2.60 2.48
C ASP A 193 5.56 -3.77 2.98
N GLY A 194 4.54 -4.11 2.20
CA GLY A 194 3.78 -5.35 2.40
C GLY A 194 4.68 -6.58 2.19
N PHE A 195 5.32 -6.66 1.02
CA PHE A 195 6.29 -7.69 0.65
C PHE A 195 7.58 -7.02 0.17
N ASN A 196 8.67 -7.25 0.89
CA ASN A 196 9.97 -6.64 0.64
C ASN A 196 11.02 -7.71 0.34
N ILE A 197 11.69 -7.58 -0.81
CA ILE A 197 12.70 -8.53 -1.28
C ILE A 197 13.97 -7.75 -1.65
N HIS A 198 15.07 -8.04 -0.95
CA HIS A 198 16.39 -7.45 -1.17
C HIS A 198 17.48 -8.49 -1.41
N GLY A 199 18.50 -8.06 -2.14
CA GLY A 199 19.74 -8.76 -2.41
C GLY A 199 19.68 -9.61 -3.67
N ASP A 200 20.57 -10.60 -3.71
CA ASP A 200 20.58 -11.59 -4.79
C ASP A 200 19.60 -12.73 -4.43
N ARG A 201 18.39 -12.63 -4.96
CA ARG A 201 17.27 -13.55 -4.71
C ARG A 201 16.74 -14.07 -6.04
N ARG A 202 16.61 -15.38 -6.18
CA ARG A 202 16.19 -16.02 -7.44
C ARG A 202 15.00 -16.92 -7.19
N GLY A 203 14.16 -17.11 -8.20
CA GLY A 203 13.02 -18.04 -8.12
C GLY A 203 12.01 -17.67 -7.02
N ILE A 204 11.79 -16.38 -6.78
CA ILE A 204 10.75 -15.92 -5.86
C ILE A 204 9.42 -15.93 -6.59
N ARG A 205 8.39 -16.49 -5.96
CA ARG A 205 7.04 -16.48 -6.52
C ARG A 205 6.02 -16.08 -5.47
N LEU A 206 5.25 -15.04 -5.76
CA LEU A 206 4.10 -14.62 -4.96
C LEU A 206 2.82 -15.03 -5.67
N GLU A 207 1.96 -15.82 -5.02
CA GLU A 207 0.70 -16.29 -5.61
C GLU A 207 -0.50 -15.93 -4.74
N SER A 208 -1.55 -15.34 -5.31
CA SER A 208 -2.78 -15.04 -4.55
C SER A 208 -2.50 -14.25 -3.25
N VAL A 209 -1.57 -13.29 -3.34
CA VAL A 209 -1.18 -12.42 -2.22
C VAL A 209 -1.92 -11.09 -2.30
N ARG A 210 -2.07 -10.43 -1.15
CA ARG A 210 -2.67 -9.10 -1.07
C ARG A 210 -1.78 -8.14 -0.30
N ALA A 211 -1.59 -6.93 -0.80
CA ALA A 211 -0.79 -5.90 -0.15
C ALA A 211 -1.56 -4.60 -0.04
N PHE A 212 -2.05 -4.31 1.16
CA PHE A 212 -2.96 -3.20 1.43
C PHE A 212 -2.43 -2.21 2.44
N SER A 213 -2.65 -0.92 2.19
CA SER A 213 -2.44 0.11 3.20
C SER A 213 -1.07 0.07 3.85
N ASN A 214 -0.01 -0.28 3.12
CA ASN A 214 1.35 -0.26 3.66
C ASN A 214 1.91 1.15 3.60
N ALA A 215 2.78 1.51 4.54
CA ALA A 215 3.29 2.88 4.62
C ALA A 215 4.12 3.25 3.40
N ASP A 216 4.87 2.30 2.84
CA ASP A 216 5.61 2.45 1.58
C ASP A 216 4.93 1.64 0.46
N GLU A 217 5.64 0.77 -0.26
CA GLU A 217 5.06 -0.04 -1.33
C GLU A 217 4.20 -1.21 -0.81
N GLY A 218 3.30 -1.71 -1.64
CA GLY A 218 2.66 -3.01 -1.39
C GLY A 218 3.63 -4.16 -1.63
N ILE A 219 4.34 -4.14 -2.77
CA ILE A 219 5.33 -5.14 -3.16
C ILE A 219 6.56 -4.42 -3.73
N SER A 220 7.76 -4.84 -3.34
CA SER A 220 9.00 -4.30 -3.91
C SER A 220 10.08 -5.37 -4.11
N ALA A 221 10.81 -5.24 -5.21
CA ALA A 221 12.00 -6.02 -5.52
C ALA A 221 13.21 -5.11 -5.77
N HIS A 222 14.31 -5.42 -5.10
CA HIS A 222 15.53 -4.62 -5.14
C HIS A 222 16.74 -5.43 -5.60
N GLU A 223 17.83 -4.72 -5.88
CA GLU A 223 19.13 -5.25 -6.32
C GLU A 223 19.02 -6.20 -7.52
N THR A 224 19.33 -7.49 -7.37
CA THR A 224 19.35 -8.46 -8.49
C THR A 224 18.24 -9.50 -8.39
N THR A 225 17.18 -9.18 -7.62
CA THR A 225 16.03 -10.04 -7.36
C THR A 225 15.35 -10.49 -8.66
N GLU A 226 14.99 -11.77 -8.74
CA GLU A 226 14.09 -12.33 -9.75
C GLU A 226 12.79 -12.82 -9.10
N MET A 227 11.67 -12.24 -9.55
CA MET A 227 10.37 -12.50 -8.93
C MET A 227 9.23 -12.61 -9.95
N GLU A 228 8.37 -13.60 -9.76
CA GLU A 228 7.07 -13.68 -10.43
C GLU A 228 5.94 -13.45 -9.44
N VAL A 229 4.98 -12.60 -9.80
CA VAL A 229 3.80 -12.29 -9.01
C VAL A 229 2.56 -12.65 -9.82
N VAL A 230 1.70 -13.47 -9.25
CA VAL A 230 0.53 -13.99 -9.94
C VAL A 230 -0.71 -13.90 -9.05
N ASP A 231 -1.82 -13.44 -9.62
CA ASP A 231 -3.12 -13.35 -8.94
C ASP A 231 -3.08 -12.45 -7.69
N ALA A 232 -2.25 -11.40 -7.70
CA ALA A 232 -2.08 -10.49 -6.56
C ALA A 232 -3.02 -9.28 -6.60
N GLU A 233 -3.37 -8.76 -5.43
CA GLU A 233 -4.09 -7.50 -5.27
C GLU A 233 -3.23 -6.48 -4.51
N VAL A 234 -3.04 -5.29 -5.07
CA VAL A 234 -2.15 -4.26 -4.50
C VAL A 234 -2.86 -2.92 -4.47
N ALA A 235 -3.22 -2.45 -3.27
CA ALA A 235 -4.06 -1.27 -3.12
C ALA A 235 -3.79 -0.41 -1.88
N TRP A 236 -4.12 0.88 -2.00
CA TRP A 236 -4.03 1.85 -0.91
C TRP A 236 -2.65 1.99 -0.25
N ASN A 237 -1.56 1.65 -0.96
CA ASN A 237 -0.22 1.78 -0.41
C ASN A 237 0.29 3.23 -0.49
N GLY A 238 1.05 3.64 0.53
CA GLY A 238 1.41 5.02 0.84
C GLY A 238 2.62 5.57 0.10
N SER A 239 3.38 4.72 -0.59
CA SER A 239 4.58 5.11 -1.33
C SER A 239 4.29 6.16 -2.41
N ALA A 240 5.16 7.17 -2.47
CA ALA A 240 5.21 8.13 -3.55
C ALA A 240 5.67 7.53 -4.89
N ALA A 241 6.40 6.40 -4.88
CA ALA A 241 6.79 5.66 -6.07
C ALA A 241 5.58 4.90 -6.63
N GLY A 242 4.88 4.12 -5.79
CA GLY A 242 3.67 3.43 -6.20
C GLY A 242 3.21 2.26 -5.33
N GLY A 243 2.19 1.54 -5.81
CA GLY A 243 1.77 0.27 -5.20
C GLY A 243 2.84 -0.81 -5.32
N VAL A 244 3.53 -0.82 -6.45
CA VAL A 244 4.71 -1.64 -6.72
C VAL A 244 5.89 -0.75 -7.04
N ALA A 245 7.06 -1.02 -6.47
CA ALA A 245 8.31 -0.43 -6.93
C ALA A 245 9.40 -1.50 -7.05
N ASP A 246 9.75 -1.85 -8.29
CA ASP A 246 10.88 -2.73 -8.57
C ASP A 246 12.01 -1.91 -9.15
N VAL A 247 13.19 -2.01 -8.53
CA VAL A 247 14.31 -1.11 -8.79
C VAL A 247 15.62 -1.88 -8.92
N SER A 248 16.68 -1.16 -9.29
CA SER A 248 18.00 -1.75 -9.53
C SER A 248 17.96 -2.83 -10.63
N ASP A 249 18.90 -3.76 -10.66
CA ASP A 249 18.97 -4.78 -11.70
C ASP A 249 17.96 -5.94 -11.53
N SER A 250 16.81 -5.67 -10.91
CA SER A 250 15.76 -6.66 -10.66
C SER A 250 15.06 -7.07 -11.96
N ILE A 251 14.56 -8.30 -11.98
CA ILE A 251 13.81 -8.88 -13.08
C ILE A 251 12.48 -9.39 -12.54
N THR A 252 11.39 -8.74 -12.92
CA THR A 252 10.07 -9.07 -12.36
C THR A 252 9.01 -9.30 -13.42
N SER A 253 8.02 -10.13 -13.09
CA SER A 253 6.82 -10.29 -13.91
C SER A 253 5.57 -10.34 -13.05
N TYR A 254 4.54 -9.63 -13.49
CA TYR A 254 3.22 -9.60 -12.86
C TYR A 254 2.19 -10.13 -13.84
N ARG A 255 1.33 -11.04 -13.39
CA ARG A 255 0.27 -11.61 -14.23
C ARG A 255 -1.03 -11.79 -13.46
N ARG A 256 -2.17 -11.43 -14.07
CA ARG A 256 -3.50 -11.54 -13.45
C ARG A 256 -3.63 -10.77 -12.14
N CYS A 257 -2.94 -9.65 -12.03
CA CYS A 257 -2.99 -8.81 -10.84
C CYS A 257 -4.12 -7.78 -10.94
N VAL A 258 -4.50 -7.25 -9.77
CA VAL A 258 -5.40 -6.10 -9.64
C VAL A 258 -4.67 -5.02 -8.84
N VAL A 259 -4.49 -3.83 -9.42
CA VAL A 259 -3.71 -2.76 -8.80
C VAL A 259 -4.47 -1.44 -8.85
N HIS A 260 -4.81 -0.89 -7.69
CA HIS A 260 -5.65 0.32 -7.63
C HIS A 260 -5.36 1.19 -6.41
N ASP A 261 -5.81 2.44 -6.44
CA ASP A 261 -5.85 3.29 -5.26
C ASP A 261 -4.54 3.57 -4.51
N ASN A 262 -3.38 3.38 -5.15
CA ASN A 262 -2.09 3.64 -4.51
C ASN A 262 -1.78 5.15 -4.56
N ALA A 263 -0.97 5.64 -3.62
CA ALA A 263 -0.64 7.06 -3.55
C ALA A 263 0.21 7.52 -4.76
N GLY A 264 1.19 6.70 -5.15
CA GLY A 264 2.04 6.90 -6.33
C GLY A 264 1.48 6.28 -7.61
N ALA A 265 2.36 5.67 -8.41
CA ALA A 265 1.93 4.90 -9.59
C ALA A 265 1.32 3.54 -9.21
N ALA A 266 0.66 2.86 -10.15
CA ALA A 266 0.33 1.45 -9.97
C ALA A 266 1.63 0.63 -9.90
N PHE A 267 2.50 0.85 -10.88
CA PHE A 267 3.83 0.25 -10.98
C PHE A 267 4.90 1.31 -11.23
N TYR A 268 5.93 1.30 -10.41
CA TYR A 268 7.19 1.98 -10.63
C TYR A 268 8.27 0.95 -10.99
N PHE A 269 8.96 1.15 -12.10
CA PHE A 269 9.99 0.24 -12.59
C PHE A 269 11.27 1.00 -12.92
N SER A 270 12.38 0.54 -12.36
CA SER A 270 13.71 0.96 -12.77
C SER A 270 14.68 -0.21 -12.90
N GLY A 271 15.65 -0.03 -13.79
CA GLY A 271 16.81 -0.89 -13.95
C GLY A 271 16.63 -1.97 -14.99
N LYS A 272 16.62 -3.28 -14.67
CA LYS A 272 16.89 -4.30 -15.70
C LYS A 272 15.67 -4.64 -16.58
N ARG A 273 14.71 -5.44 -16.11
CA ARG A 273 13.61 -5.93 -16.96
C ARG A 273 12.33 -6.24 -16.21
N HIS A 274 11.20 -5.73 -16.69
CA HIS A 274 9.89 -5.97 -16.07
C HIS A 274 8.81 -6.31 -17.12
N ARG A 275 7.85 -7.14 -16.72
CA ARG A 275 6.69 -7.48 -17.54
C ARG A 275 5.40 -7.40 -16.73
N VAL A 276 4.33 -6.87 -17.33
CA VAL A 276 2.97 -6.91 -16.77
C VAL A 276 2.02 -7.50 -17.79
N ALA A 277 1.27 -8.55 -17.42
CA ALA A 277 0.33 -9.23 -18.33
C ALA A 277 -1.02 -9.47 -17.66
N ASP A 278 -2.10 -9.51 -18.44
CA ASP A 278 -3.44 -9.93 -17.98
C ASP A 278 -3.94 -9.20 -16.73
N THR A 279 -3.54 -7.93 -16.54
CA THR A 279 -3.66 -7.22 -15.25
C THR A 279 -4.70 -6.10 -15.35
N THR A 280 -5.49 -5.91 -14.30
CA THR A 280 -6.44 -4.80 -14.20
C THR A 280 -5.89 -3.69 -13.32
N ILE A 281 -5.90 -2.46 -13.83
CA ILE A 281 -5.43 -1.27 -13.12
C ILE A 281 -6.55 -0.23 -13.14
N PHE A 282 -6.96 0.25 -11.97
CA PHE A 282 -8.00 1.27 -11.90
C PHE A 282 -7.82 2.25 -10.76
N ASN A 283 -8.46 3.42 -10.85
CA ASN A 283 -8.42 4.44 -9.80
C ASN A 283 -6.98 4.85 -9.41
N GLN A 284 -6.10 4.91 -10.41
CA GLN A 284 -4.71 5.31 -10.26
C GLN A 284 -4.45 6.66 -10.93
N ASN A 285 -3.60 7.48 -10.32
CA ASN A 285 -3.12 8.72 -10.93
C ASN A 285 -2.14 8.46 -12.07
N ARG A 286 -1.37 7.37 -11.98
CA ARG A 286 -0.38 6.96 -12.97
C ARG A 286 -0.32 5.44 -13.04
N THR A 287 -0.50 4.87 -14.24
CA THR A 287 -0.43 3.42 -14.43
C THR A 287 1.01 2.91 -14.28
N PHE A 288 1.93 3.43 -15.09
CA PHE A 288 3.33 3.02 -15.11
C PHE A 288 4.26 4.22 -14.95
N ALA A 289 5.28 4.07 -14.11
CA ALA A 289 6.41 4.98 -13.98
C ALA A 289 7.70 4.24 -14.27
N VAL A 290 8.24 4.38 -15.48
CA VAL A 290 9.40 3.62 -15.94
C VAL A 290 10.62 4.53 -16.08
N GLN A 291 11.72 4.20 -15.40
CA GLN A 291 12.97 4.96 -15.51
C GLN A 291 13.69 4.67 -16.83
N LYS A 292 14.41 5.66 -17.36
CA LYS A 292 15.24 5.52 -18.56
C LYS A 292 16.21 4.33 -18.42
N GLY A 293 16.32 3.52 -19.47
CA GLY A 293 17.19 2.33 -19.52
C GLY A 293 16.48 1.03 -19.15
N THR A 294 15.28 1.10 -18.59
CA THR A 294 14.51 -0.07 -18.14
C THR A 294 13.83 -0.78 -19.30
N GLN A 295 14.04 -2.09 -19.42
CA GLN A 295 13.31 -2.92 -20.39
C GLN A 295 11.92 -3.25 -19.83
N PHE A 296 10.88 -2.62 -20.35
CA PHE A 296 9.51 -2.84 -19.88
C PHE A 296 8.59 -3.28 -21.03
N THR A 297 7.80 -4.32 -20.79
CA THR A 297 6.76 -4.80 -21.72
C THR A 297 5.45 -5.01 -20.98
N TYR A 298 4.33 -4.80 -21.66
CA TYR A 298 3.02 -5.16 -21.13
C TYR A 298 2.10 -5.71 -22.22
N SER A 299 1.18 -6.60 -21.84
CA SER A 299 0.16 -7.18 -22.72
C SER A 299 -1.14 -7.38 -21.97
N ASP A 300 -2.29 -7.21 -22.63
CA ASP A 300 -3.61 -7.51 -22.05
C ASP A 300 -3.88 -6.83 -20.70
N VAL A 301 -3.46 -5.56 -20.58
CA VAL A 301 -3.69 -4.73 -19.39
C VAL A 301 -4.96 -3.92 -19.55
N ASN A 302 -5.94 -4.15 -18.68
CA ASN A 302 -7.17 -3.37 -18.63
C ASN A 302 -6.99 -2.16 -17.70
N ILE A 303 -7.11 -0.94 -18.24
CA ILE A 303 -6.96 0.30 -17.48
C ILE A 303 -8.32 1.02 -17.42
N ALA A 304 -8.90 1.14 -16.23
CA ALA A 304 -10.21 1.77 -16.03
C ALA A 304 -10.15 2.92 -15.04
N GLY A 305 -10.74 4.07 -15.37
CA GLY A 305 -10.90 5.19 -14.44
C GLY A 305 -9.57 5.79 -13.94
N THR A 306 -9.10 6.85 -14.59
CA THR A 306 -8.08 7.72 -13.97
C THR A 306 -8.73 8.53 -12.84
N LYS A 307 -8.05 8.63 -11.70
CA LYS A 307 -8.45 9.56 -10.63
C LYS A 307 -8.48 10.96 -11.25
N ARG A 308 -9.68 11.53 -11.41
CA ARG A 308 -9.81 12.95 -11.77
C ARG A 308 -9.31 13.75 -10.55
N LYS A 309 -8.31 14.59 -10.78
CA LYS A 309 -7.76 15.51 -9.77
C LYS A 309 -8.84 16.43 -9.22
#